data_AF-A0A2V1DP29-F1
#
_entry.id   AF-A0A2V1DP29-F1
#
_cell.length_a   1.000
_cell.length_b   1.000
_cell.length_c   1.000
_cell.angle_alpha   90.00
_cell.angle_beta   90.00
_cell.angle_gamma   90.00
#
_symmetry.space_group_name_H-M   'P 1'
#
loop_
_entity.id
_entity.type
_entity.pdbx_description
1 polymer ?
#
loop_
_entity_poly.entity_id
_entity_poly.type
_entity_poly.pdbx_seq_one_letter_code
_entity_poly.pdbx_strand_id
1 'polypeptide(L)'
;MGMVPVKKGDFFPLFWAAWVKAFRKDIMLRAFRNTGISPLNPNIIIDRFRNKQRSRSASRESSVSHYSGDDWPKIHTLIRKSDARDVDAARKLERSVHHLTVQNELYKHEINGLVEAVERTKNHIKSAKTLPLETHEEYAGGAVFWSPKKVKEAKQRREQRNKEKHDMELHRANMKELQCSTKLYKEKLAEEKRRQREEARVAREAEKARKQAEKEAKQRARDAQKAMQLSQKGKRKASTAPSRNIRQKRARRERAHVVEVEEAHTKAPPRTSRRGRNINLPKRYI
;
A
#
# COMPACT_ATOMS: atom_id res chain seq x y z
N MET A 1 15.00 -25.72 3.19
CA MET A 1 14.67 -27.04 3.79
C MET A 1 14.43 -27.02 5.32
N GLY A 2 14.97 -26.08 6.11
CA GLY A 2 14.82 -26.08 7.59
C GLY A 2 13.79 -25.12 8.19
N MET A 3 12.88 -24.53 7.40
CA MET A 3 12.01 -23.41 7.83
C MET A 3 10.73 -23.80 8.59
N VAL A 4 10.45 -25.10 8.73
CA VAL A 4 9.33 -25.62 9.52
C VAL A 4 9.87 -26.73 10.42
N PRO A 5 9.54 -26.75 11.74
CA PRO A 5 9.87 -27.87 12.59
C PRO A 5 9.18 -29.14 12.08
N VAL A 6 9.98 -30.12 11.67
CA VAL A 6 9.52 -31.40 11.11
C VAL A 6 8.77 -32.18 12.19
N LYS A 7 7.49 -32.49 11.95
CA LYS A 7 6.68 -33.31 12.86
C LYS A 7 6.68 -34.76 12.40
N LYS A 8 6.23 -35.68 13.28
CA LYS A 8 6.11 -37.11 12.98
C LYS A 8 5.29 -37.40 11.70
N GLY A 9 4.28 -36.59 11.40
CA GLY A 9 3.48 -36.67 10.17
C GLY A 9 4.20 -36.23 8.88
N ASP A 10 5.28 -35.45 9.00
CA ASP A 10 6.07 -34.98 7.85
C ASP A 10 7.17 -35.98 7.43
N PHE A 11 7.47 -36.98 8.28
CA PHE A 11 8.48 -38.00 7.99
C PHE A 11 8.19 -38.75 6.70
N PHE A 12 7.00 -39.34 6.55
CA PHE A 12 6.71 -40.20 5.40
C PHE A 12 6.75 -39.45 4.06
N PRO A 13 6.14 -38.25 3.90
CA PRO A 13 6.30 -37.47 2.67
C PRO A 13 7.76 -37.13 2.31
N LEU A 14 8.57 -36.73 3.31
CA LEU A 14 9.99 -36.40 3.10
C LEU A 14 10.82 -37.64 2.74
N PHE A 15 10.64 -38.72 3.50
CA PHE A 15 11.27 -40.02 3.24
C PHE A 15 10.90 -40.56 1.86
N TRP A 16 9.61 -40.57 1.50
CA TRP A 16 9.15 -41.10 0.23
C TRP A 16 9.66 -40.29 -0.96
N ALA A 17 9.65 -38.96 -0.87
CA ALA A 17 10.23 -38.11 -1.92
C ALA A 17 11.74 -38.34 -2.10
N ALA A 18 12.49 -38.49 -1.01
CA ALA A 18 13.92 -38.82 -1.05
C ALA A 18 14.16 -40.24 -1.60
N TRP A 19 13.35 -41.22 -1.17
CA TRP A 19 13.42 -42.62 -1.60
C TRP A 19 13.19 -42.76 -3.10
N VAL A 20 12.09 -42.21 -3.63
CA VAL A 20 11.79 -42.22 -5.07
C VAL A 20 12.86 -41.52 -5.89
N LYS A 21 13.50 -40.46 -5.35
CA LYS A 21 14.60 -39.76 -6.01
C LYS A 21 15.92 -40.57 -6.00
N ALA A 22 16.18 -41.37 -4.96
CA ALA A 22 17.40 -42.15 -4.81
C ALA A 22 17.34 -43.54 -5.47
N PHE A 23 16.24 -44.28 -5.27
CA PHE A 23 16.04 -45.66 -5.76
C PHE A 23 15.57 -45.70 -7.22
N ARG A 24 16.26 -44.96 -8.09
CA ARG A 24 16.03 -45.01 -9.54
C ARG A 24 16.99 -45.99 -10.20
N LYS A 25 16.53 -46.73 -11.21
CA LYS A 25 17.31 -47.79 -11.89
C LYS A 25 18.64 -47.26 -12.45
N ASP A 26 18.64 -46.04 -13.01
CA ASP A 26 19.84 -45.38 -13.52
C ASP A 26 20.85 -45.03 -12.42
N ILE A 27 20.38 -44.55 -11.26
CA ILE A 27 21.24 -44.24 -10.10
C ILE A 27 21.82 -45.52 -9.51
N MET A 28 21.02 -46.57 -9.34
CA MET A 28 21.49 -47.87 -8.83
C MET A 28 22.52 -48.51 -9.78
N LEU A 29 22.26 -48.56 -11.09
CA LEU A 29 23.21 -49.07 -12.07
C LEU A 29 24.50 -48.22 -12.13
N ARG A 30 24.39 -46.89 -12.00
CA ARG A 30 25.55 -46.00 -11.89
C ARG A 30 26.34 -46.24 -10.61
N ALA A 31 25.69 -46.53 -9.48
CA ALA A 31 26.37 -46.83 -8.22
C ALA A 31 27.21 -48.12 -8.35
N PHE A 32 26.64 -49.21 -8.84
CA PHE A 32 27.38 -50.46 -9.08
C PHE A 32 28.53 -50.31 -10.10
N ARG A 33 28.28 -49.62 -11.22
CA ARG A 33 29.34 -49.30 -12.20
C ARG A 33 30.43 -48.43 -11.56
N ASN A 34 30.07 -47.48 -10.71
CA ASN A 34 31.02 -46.60 -10.02
C ASN A 34 31.83 -47.31 -8.93
N THR A 35 31.33 -48.37 -8.31
CA THR A 35 32.12 -49.17 -7.38
C THR A 35 32.99 -50.20 -8.09
N GLY A 36 32.75 -50.47 -9.38
CA GLY A 36 33.45 -51.52 -10.12
C GLY A 36 33.13 -52.93 -9.60
N ILE A 37 32.07 -53.09 -8.80
CA ILE A 37 31.62 -54.38 -8.26
C ILE A 37 30.80 -55.14 -9.31
N SER A 38 29.93 -54.43 -10.04
CA SER A 38 29.11 -55.02 -11.10
C SER A 38 28.91 -54.03 -12.27
N PRO A 39 29.37 -54.37 -13.50
CA PRO A 39 30.29 -55.48 -13.80
C PRO A 39 31.65 -55.31 -13.07
N LEU A 40 32.33 -56.42 -12.80
CA LEU A 40 33.60 -56.43 -12.06
C LEU A 40 34.69 -55.69 -12.86
N ASN A 41 35.10 -54.52 -12.38
CA ASN A 41 36.15 -53.70 -12.99
C ASN A 41 36.86 -52.81 -11.93
N PRO A 42 37.90 -53.32 -11.25
CA PRO A 42 38.63 -52.59 -10.21
C PRO A 42 39.31 -51.30 -10.71
N ASN A 43 39.65 -51.23 -12.00
CA ASN A 43 40.35 -50.08 -12.59
C ASN A 43 39.54 -48.78 -12.46
N ILE A 44 38.21 -48.85 -12.34
CA ILE A 44 37.34 -47.68 -12.15
C ILE A 44 37.66 -46.91 -10.86
N ILE A 45 38.13 -47.61 -9.81
CA ILE A 45 38.58 -46.97 -8.57
C ILE A 45 39.99 -46.40 -8.75
N ILE A 46 40.90 -47.19 -9.34
CA ILE A 46 42.32 -46.82 -9.55
C ILE A 46 42.43 -45.57 -10.44
N ASP A 47 41.65 -45.49 -11.51
CA ASP A 47 41.65 -44.37 -12.46
C ASP A 47 41.11 -43.05 -11.88
N ARG A 48 40.41 -43.06 -10.73
CA ARG A 48 40.03 -41.83 -10.03
C ARG A 48 41.20 -41.11 -9.37
N PHE A 49 42.18 -41.87 -8.91
CA PHE A 49 43.39 -41.35 -8.29
C PHE A 49 44.47 -40.99 -9.32
N ARG A 50 44.29 -41.41 -10.59
CA ARG A 50 45.09 -40.92 -11.72
C ARG A 50 44.56 -39.55 -12.16
N ASN A 51 45.36 -38.51 -11.94
CA ASN A 51 45.05 -37.13 -12.31
C ASN A 51 44.79 -36.95 -13.82
N LYS A 52 43.54 -37.13 -14.26
CA LYS A 52 43.11 -36.78 -15.62
C LYS A 52 42.91 -35.28 -15.73
N GLN A 53 43.82 -34.60 -16.44
CA GLN A 53 43.64 -33.22 -16.90
C GLN A 53 42.29 -33.10 -17.62
N ARG A 54 41.40 -32.23 -17.12
CA ARG A 54 40.08 -31.98 -17.72
C ARG A 54 40.23 -31.30 -19.08
N SER A 55 40.13 -32.06 -20.16
CA SER A 55 39.93 -31.50 -21.50
C SER A 55 38.57 -30.80 -21.56
N ARG A 56 38.58 -29.46 -21.55
CA ARG A 56 37.36 -28.64 -21.72
C ARG A 56 36.93 -28.70 -23.18
N SER A 57 35.92 -29.52 -23.48
CA SER A 57 35.21 -29.48 -24.76
C SER A 57 34.52 -28.12 -24.93
N ALA A 58 35.07 -27.27 -25.79
CA ALA A 58 34.51 -25.96 -26.09
C ALA A 58 33.31 -26.10 -27.04
N SER A 59 32.10 -26.18 -26.48
CA SER A 59 30.88 -25.99 -27.28
C SER A 59 30.81 -24.53 -27.75
N ARG A 60 30.44 -24.34 -29.01
CA ARG A 60 30.46 -23.05 -29.72
C ARG A 60 29.09 -22.38 -29.55
N GLU A 61 28.94 -21.58 -28.50
CA GLU A 61 27.67 -20.93 -28.11
C GLU A 61 27.52 -19.51 -28.70
N SER A 62 26.27 -19.15 -29.03
CA SER A 62 25.92 -17.96 -29.84
C SER A 62 25.83 -16.67 -29.03
N SER A 63 26.26 -15.54 -29.62
CA SER A 63 26.51 -14.25 -28.95
C SER A 63 25.26 -13.46 -28.49
N VAL A 64 24.06 -14.03 -28.54
CA VAL A 64 22.78 -13.29 -28.39
C VAL A 64 22.00 -13.64 -27.10
N SER A 65 22.40 -14.68 -26.37
CA SER A 65 21.73 -15.11 -25.12
C SER A 65 22.35 -14.48 -23.87
N HIS A 66 21.50 -13.96 -22.97
CA HIS A 66 21.89 -13.64 -21.60
C HIS A 66 22.19 -14.93 -20.81
N TYR A 67 23.21 -14.89 -19.96
CA TYR A 67 23.58 -16.02 -19.09
C TYR A 67 22.71 -16.04 -17.82
N SER A 68 22.25 -17.22 -17.39
CA SER A 68 21.58 -17.39 -16.09
C SER A 68 22.60 -17.29 -14.94
N GLY A 69 22.13 -17.17 -13.70
CA GLY A 69 22.99 -17.34 -12.51
C GLY A 69 23.71 -18.69 -12.49
N ASP A 70 23.00 -19.75 -12.93
CA ASP A 70 23.52 -21.11 -13.06
C ASP A 70 24.67 -21.22 -14.09
N ASP A 71 24.77 -20.28 -15.04
CA ASP A 71 25.85 -20.18 -16.03
C ASP A 71 27.09 -19.45 -15.48
N TRP A 72 27.21 -19.26 -14.16
CA TRP A 72 28.40 -18.63 -13.54
C TRP A 72 29.75 -19.13 -14.10
N PRO A 73 29.99 -20.44 -14.35
CA PRO A 73 31.25 -20.89 -14.97
C PRO A 73 31.52 -20.31 -16.37
N LYS A 74 30.47 -19.99 -17.14
CA LYS A 74 30.55 -19.32 -18.44
C LYS A 74 30.82 -17.83 -18.25
N ILE A 75 30.08 -17.16 -17.37
CA ILE A 75 30.25 -15.73 -17.01
C ILE A 75 31.69 -15.48 -16.51
N HIS A 76 32.17 -16.27 -15.55
CA HIS A 76 33.55 -16.22 -15.06
C HIS A 76 34.59 -16.47 -16.16
N THR A 77 34.32 -17.41 -17.09
CA THR A 77 35.21 -17.63 -18.26
C THR A 77 35.26 -16.40 -19.17
N LEU A 78 34.17 -15.64 -19.31
CA LEU A 78 34.13 -14.39 -20.08
C LEU A 78 34.83 -13.24 -19.36
N ILE A 79 34.58 -13.03 -18.06
CA ILE A 79 35.25 -12.00 -17.25
C ILE A 79 36.78 -12.17 -17.27
N ARG A 80 37.27 -13.43 -17.29
CA ARG A 80 38.71 -13.73 -17.41
C ARG A 80 39.26 -13.62 -18.85
N LYS A 81 38.40 -13.61 -19.87
CA LYS A 81 38.78 -13.40 -21.28
C LYS A 81 38.71 -11.95 -21.71
N SER A 82 37.92 -11.11 -21.03
CA SER A 82 37.95 -9.67 -21.23
C SER A 82 39.21 -9.11 -20.57
N ASP A 83 40.16 -8.67 -21.38
CA ASP A 83 41.39 -8.03 -20.91
C ASP A 83 41.10 -6.70 -20.22
N ALA A 84 40.81 -6.77 -18.92
CA ALA A 84 40.67 -5.60 -18.09
C ALA A 84 42.05 -4.99 -17.83
N ARG A 85 42.21 -3.70 -18.20
CA ARG A 85 43.44 -2.93 -17.91
C ARG A 85 43.79 -2.93 -16.42
N ASP A 86 42.77 -3.01 -15.54
CA ASP A 86 42.90 -3.24 -14.10
C ASP A 86 42.44 -4.65 -13.71
N VAL A 87 43.40 -5.56 -13.53
CA VAL A 87 43.16 -6.96 -13.09
C VAL A 87 42.44 -7.00 -11.74
N ASP A 88 42.74 -6.08 -10.83
CA ASP A 88 42.11 -6.05 -9.51
C ASP A 88 40.69 -5.45 -9.52
N ALA A 89 40.37 -4.57 -10.48
CA ALA A 89 38.99 -4.15 -10.71
C ALA A 89 38.14 -5.32 -11.25
N ALA A 90 38.69 -6.09 -12.21
CA ALA A 90 38.05 -7.29 -12.72
C ALA A 90 37.83 -8.36 -11.63
N ARG A 91 38.82 -8.61 -10.76
CA ARG A 91 38.67 -9.53 -9.61
C ARG A 91 37.63 -9.05 -8.58
N LYS A 92 37.52 -7.74 -8.34
CA LYS A 92 36.47 -7.18 -7.47
C LYS A 92 35.08 -7.40 -8.09
N LEU A 93 34.94 -7.17 -9.40
CA LEU A 93 33.71 -7.43 -10.15
C LEU A 93 33.35 -8.94 -10.19
N GLU A 94 34.34 -9.82 -10.40
CA GLU A 94 34.17 -11.27 -10.35
C GLU A 94 33.59 -11.72 -9.00
N ARG A 95 34.16 -11.22 -7.90
CA ARG A 95 33.70 -11.52 -6.53
C ARG A 95 32.32 -10.96 -6.23
N SER A 96 32.01 -9.73 -6.67
CA SER A 96 30.70 -9.13 -6.43
C SER A 96 29.60 -9.81 -7.25
N VAL A 97 29.85 -10.17 -8.51
CA VAL A 97 28.93 -10.95 -9.33
C VAL A 97 28.70 -12.34 -8.72
N HIS A 98 29.76 -13.03 -8.28
CA HIS A 98 29.62 -14.32 -7.60
C HIS A 98 28.80 -14.23 -6.30
N HIS A 99 29.03 -13.20 -5.50
CA HIS A 99 28.27 -12.94 -4.28
C HIS A 99 26.79 -12.72 -4.58
N LEU A 100 26.47 -11.88 -5.58
CA LEU A 100 25.10 -11.60 -6.00
C LEU A 100 24.40 -12.82 -6.61
N THR A 101 25.09 -13.67 -7.39
CA THR A 101 24.48 -14.91 -7.90
C THR A 101 24.12 -15.87 -6.77
N VAL A 102 25.05 -16.10 -5.82
CA VAL A 102 24.81 -16.97 -4.66
C VAL A 102 23.69 -16.40 -3.77
N GLN A 103 23.66 -15.09 -3.53
CA GLN A 103 22.56 -14.47 -2.78
C GLN A 103 21.21 -14.66 -3.47
N ASN A 104 21.12 -14.47 -4.78
CA ASN A 104 19.87 -14.68 -5.53
C ASN A 104 19.42 -16.16 -5.51
N GLU A 105 20.33 -17.12 -5.56
CA GLU A 105 20.02 -18.55 -5.39
C GLU A 105 19.50 -18.83 -3.97
N LEU A 106 20.16 -18.30 -2.94
CA LEU A 106 19.72 -18.43 -1.55
C LEU A 106 18.32 -17.84 -1.34
N TYR A 107 18.05 -16.63 -1.86
CA TYR A 107 16.72 -16.02 -1.79
C TYR A 107 15.66 -16.82 -2.57
N LYS A 108 15.98 -17.38 -3.74
CA LYS A 108 15.06 -18.30 -4.45
C LYS A 108 14.74 -19.53 -3.61
N HIS A 109 15.75 -20.14 -2.97
CA HIS A 109 15.56 -21.29 -2.09
C HIS A 109 14.79 -20.96 -0.81
N GLU A 110 14.97 -19.76 -0.26
CA GLU A 110 14.22 -19.24 0.87
C GLU A 110 12.75 -18.99 0.51
N ILE A 111 12.47 -18.24 -0.57
CA ILE A 111 11.12 -17.97 -1.06
C ILE A 111 10.39 -19.30 -1.33
N ASN A 112 11.01 -20.24 -2.04
CA ASN A 112 10.44 -21.56 -2.29
C ASN A 112 10.20 -22.34 -0.98
N GLY A 113 11.15 -22.28 -0.04
CA GLY A 113 11.02 -22.90 1.28
C GLY A 113 9.88 -22.31 2.13
N LEU A 114 9.65 -21.00 2.05
CA LEU A 114 8.56 -20.30 2.71
C LEU A 114 7.20 -20.60 2.06
N VAL A 115 7.14 -20.69 0.73
CA VAL A 115 5.93 -21.12 -0.01
C VAL A 115 5.57 -22.55 0.39
N GLU A 116 6.52 -23.50 0.34
CA GLU A 116 6.31 -24.86 0.82
C GLU A 116 5.89 -24.91 2.30
N ALA A 117 6.46 -24.07 3.15
CA ALA A 117 6.11 -23.99 4.57
C ALA A 117 4.64 -23.56 4.79
N VAL A 118 4.20 -22.55 4.05
CA VAL A 118 2.81 -22.06 4.07
C VAL A 118 1.85 -23.12 3.52
N GLU A 119 2.25 -23.90 2.51
CA GLU A 119 1.43 -24.99 1.98
C GLU A 119 1.33 -26.18 2.95
N ARG A 120 2.46 -26.62 3.53
CA ARG A 120 2.47 -27.70 4.52
C ARG A 120 1.64 -27.35 5.75
N THR A 121 1.75 -26.13 6.28
CA THR A 121 0.93 -25.66 7.42
C THR A 121 -0.56 -25.55 7.04
N LYS A 122 -0.90 -25.02 5.86
CA LYS A 122 -2.28 -25.07 5.32
C LYS A 122 -2.79 -26.51 5.22
N ASN A 123 -1.96 -27.47 4.84
CA ASN A 123 -2.35 -28.87 4.72
C ASN A 123 -2.52 -29.56 6.08
N HIS A 124 -1.68 -29.27 7.08
CA HIS A 124 -1.89 -29.68 8.47
C HIS A 124 -3.22 -29.11 9.03
N ILE A 125 -3.56 -27.85 8.72
CA ILE A 125 -4.83 -27.24 9.11
C ILE A 125 -6.03 -27.87 8.37
N LYS A 126 -5.86 -28.29 7.10
CA LYS A 126 -6.91 -28.96 6.33
C LYS A 126 -7.20 -30.38 6.84
N SER A 127 -6.18 -31.12 7.27
CA SER A 127 -6.33 -32.49 7.80
C SER A 127 -6.92 -32.50 9.21
N ALA A 128 -6.62 -31.50 10.05
CA ALA A 128 -7.24 -31.32 11.36
C ALA A 128 -8.73 -30.96 11.29
N LYS A 129 -9.23 -30.46 10.16
CA LYS A 129 -10.66 -30.15 9.96
C LYS A 129 -11.43 -31.44 9.65
N THR A 130 -12.15 -31.95 10.64
CA THR A 130 -13.10 -33.06 10.52
C THR A 130 -14.19 -32.77 9.48
N LEU A 131 -14.88 -33.82 9.02
CA LEU A 131 -16.08 -33.65 8.22
C LEU A 131 -17.26 -33.30 9.14
N PRO A 132 -18.06 -32.26 8.82
CA PRO A 132 -19.24 -31.89 9.58
C PRO A 132 -20.37 -32.89 9.30
N LEU A 133 -20.34 -34.00 10.04
CA LEU A 133 -21.35 -35.05 10.02
C LEU A 133 -22.42 -34.71 11.07
N GLU A 134 -23.69 -34.75 10.68
CA GLU A 134 -24.82 -34.47 11.58
C GLU A 134 -25.22 -35.75 12.33
N THR A 135 -25.08 -35.71 13.65
CA THR A 135 -25.65 -36.69 14.59
C THR A 135 -27.15 -36.45 14.77
N HIS A 136 -27.92 -37.53 14.92
CA HIS A 136 -29.25 -37.41 15.51
C HIS A 136 -29.13 -37.13 17.01
N GLU A 137 -30.12 -36.45 17.57
CA GLU A 137 -30.07 -35.87 18.93
C GLU A 137 -30.12 -36.92 20.06
N GLU A 138 -30.51 -38.17 19.75
CA GLU A 138 -30.74 -39.26 20.72
C GLU A 138 -29.50 -40.15 20.98
N TYR A 139 -28.28 -39.69 20.67
CA TYR A 139 -27.10 -40.58 20.68
C TYR A 139 -26.36 -40.66 22.03
N ALA A 140 -26.57 -41.76 22.76
CA ALA A 140 -26.02 -42.04 24.09
C ALA A 140 -24.54 -42.49 24.13
N GLY A 141 -23.64 -41.86 23.35
CA GLY A 141 -22.18 -41.94 23.55
C GLY A 141 -21.50 -43.26 23.20
N GLY A 142 -21.24 -43.49 21.91
CA GLY A 142 -20.40 -44.58 21.39
C GLY A 142 -19.67 -44.22 20.09
N ALA A 143 -19.16 -45.23 19.38
CA ALA A 143 -18.57 -45.04 18.05
C ALA A 143 -19.67 -45.04 16.96
N VAL A 144 -19.82 -43.94 16.22
CA VAL A 144 -20.80 -43.83 15.12
C VAL A 144 -20.19 -44.30 13.80
N PHE A 145 -20.76 -45.37 13.22
CA PHE A 145 -20.45 -45.79 11.85
C PHE A 145 -21.25 -44.96 10.84
N TRP A 146 -20.57 -44.34 9.88
CA TRP A 146 -21.18 -43.48 8.87
C TRP A 146 -21.30 -44.21 7.53
N SER A 147 -22.50 -44.20 6.94
CA SER A 147 -22.68 -44.73 5.58
C SER A 147 -21.95 -43.86 4.54
N PRO A 148 -21.47 -44.44 3.42
CA PRO A 148 -20.79 -43.67 2.37
C PRO A 148 -21.61 -42.49 1.83
N LYS A 149 -22.94 -42.59 1.83
CA LYS A 149 -23.89 -41.52 1.45
C LYS A 149 -23.78 -40.31 2.40
N LYS A 150 -23.83 -40.51 3.72
CA LYS A 150 -23.65 -39.44 4.73
C LYS A 150 -22.28 -38.76 4.61
N VAL A 151 -21.21 -39.53 4.34
CA VAL A 151 -19.86 -38.99 4.13
C VAL A 151 -19.76 -38.12 2.87
N LYS A 152 -20.41 -38.53 1.76
CA LYS A 152 -20.48 -37.73 0.53
C LYS A 152 -21.24 -36.41 0.75
N GLU A 153 -22.35 -36.46 1.46
CA GLU A 153 -23.17 -35.29 1.78
C GLU A 153 -22.41 -34.28 2.67
N ALA A 154 -21.74 -34.75 3.73
CA ALA A 154 -20.91 -33.90 4.60
C ALA A 154 -19.75 -33.22 3.85
N LYS A 155 -19.19 -33.87 2.82
CA LYS A 155 -18.21 -33.25 1.90
C LYS A 155 -18.85 -32.14 1.07
N GLN A 156 -20.01 -32.39 0.45
CA GLN A 156 -20.74 -31.39 -0.33
C GLN A 156 -21.10 -30.15 0.50
N ARG A 157 -21.62 -30.34 1.73
CA ARG A 157 -21.92 -29.22 2.65
C ARG A 157 -20.67 -28.47 3.12
N ARG A 158 -19.48 -29.10 3.12
CA ARG A 158 -18.20 -28.43 3.39
C ARG A 158 -17.75 -27.61 2.19
N GLU A 159 -17.94 -28.11 0.97
CA GLU A 159 -17.63 -27.39 -0.26
C GLU A 159 -18.53 -26.17 -0.45
N GLN A 160 -19.86 -26.29 -0.22
CA GLN A 160 -20.80 -25.16 -0.24
C GLN A 160 -20.38 -24.06 0.73
N ARG A 161 -20.17 -24.37 2.01
CA ARG A 161 -19.69 -23.41 3.02
C ARG A 161 -18.32 -22.81 2.72
N ASN A 162 -17.46 -23.48 1.94
CA ASN A 162 -16.20 -22.90 1.49
C ASN A 162 -16.41 -21.91 0.33
N LYS A 163 -17.32 -22.21 -0.61
CA LYS A 163 -17.72 -21.30 -1.70
C LYS A 163 -18.37 -20.05 -1.12
N GLU A 164 -19.40 -20.20 -0.29
CA GLU A 164 -20.06 -19.10 0.43
C GLU A 164 -19.07 -18.17 1.15
N LYS A 165 -18.07 -18.74 1.84
CA LYS A 165 -17.02 -17.96 2.50
C LYS A 165 -16.13 -17.20 1.52
N HIS A 166 -15.76 -17.83 0.42
CA HIS A 166 -14.98 -17.19 -0.64
C HIS A 166 -15.76 -16.05 -1.31
N ASP A 167 -17.03 -16.29 -1.62
CA ASP A 167 -17.94 -15.31 -2.22
C ASP A 167 -18.18 -14.12 -1.27
N MET A 168 -18.33 -14.37 0.04
CA MET A 168 -18.37 -13.32 1.07
C MET A 168 -17.07 -12.53 1.18
N GLU A 169 -15.90 -13.18 1.04
CA GLU A 169 -14.60 -12.51 1.05
C GLU A 169 -14.42 -11.62 -0.20
N LEU A 170 -14.77 -12.12 -1.38
CA LEU A 170 -14.79 -11.37 -2.64
C LEU A 170 -15.75 -10.17 -2.56
N HIS A 171 -16.98 -10.38 -2.11
CA HIS A 171 -17.95 -9.30 -1.89
C HIS A 171 -17.40 -8.24 -0.91
N ARG A 172 -16.74 -8.66 0.16
CA ARG A 172 -16.11 -7.74 1.13
C ARG A 172 -14.92 -6.97 0.53
N ALA A 173 -14.16 -7.56 -0.40
CA ALA A 173 -13.11 -6.86 -1.13
C ALA A 173 -13.71 -5.79 -2.06
N ASN A 174 -14.66 -6.19 -2.92
CA ASN A 174 -15.36 -5.30 -3.85
C ASN A 174 -16.02 -4.11 -3.12
N MET A 175 -16.64 -4.35 -1.96
CA MET A 175 -17.23 -3.29 -1.14
C MET A 175 -16.18 -2.31 -0.57
N LYS A 176 -14.97 -2.77 -0.25
CA LYS A 176 -13.87 -1.86 0.17
C LYS A 176 -13.37 -1.04 -1.01
N GLU A 177 -13.22 -1.64 -2.19
CA GLU A 177 -12.79 -0.95 -3.40
C GLU A 177 -13.78 0.16 -3.79
N LEU A 178 -15.09 -0.13 -3.74
CA LEU A 178 -16.14 0.85 -3.95
C LEU A 178 -16.14 1.97 -2.90
N GLN A 179 -15.83 1.65 -1.63
CA GLN A 179 -15.65 2.67 -0.58
C GLN A 179 -14.42 3.55 -0.81
N CYS A 180 -13.33 2.99 -1.34
CA CYS A 180 -12.13 3.76 -1.69
C CYS A 180 -12.39 4.68 -2.89
N SER A 181 -12.98 4.16 -3.98
CA SER A 181 -13.28 4.96 -5.17
C SER A 181 -14.29 6.08 -4.88
N THR A 182 -15.33 5.83 -4.08
CA THR A 182 -16.30 6.85 -3.67
C THR A 182 -15.72 7.91 -2.73
N LYS A 183 -14.69 7.60 -1.93
CA LYS A 183 -13.92 8.60 -1.17
C LYS A 183 -13.11 9.50 -2.10
N LEU A 184 -12.30 8.91 -2.98
CA LEU A 184 -11.46 9.64 -3.94
C LEU A 184 -12.30 10.57 -4.84
N TYR A 185 -13.49 10.14 -5.28
CA TYR A 185 -14.41 10.98 -6.04
C TYR A 185 -14.93 12.18 -5.23
N LYS A 186 -15.28 11.98 -3.95
CA LYS A 186 -15.71 13.05 -3.05
C LYS A 186 -14.60 14.05 -2.74
N GLU A 187 -13.36 13.58 -2.64
CA GLU A 187 -12.18 14.42 -2.43
C GLU A 187 -11.95 15.34 -3.63
N LYS A 188 -11.92 14.80 -4.86
CA LYS A 188 -11.84 15.61 -6.10
C LYS A 188 -12.96 16.67 -6.19
N LEU A 189 -14.19 16.27 -5.91
CA LEU A 189 -15.35 17.16 -5.97
C LEU A 189 -15.33 18.23 -4.84
N ALA A 190 -14.62 17.96 -3.74
CA ALA A 190 -14.33 18.95 -2.70
C ALA A 190 -13.21 19.90 -3.12
N GLU A 191 -12.14 19.41 -3.74
CA GLU A 191 -11.03 20.22 -4.30
C GLU A 191 -11.53 21.21 -5.36
N GLU A 192 -12.35 20.75 -6.31
CA GLU A 192 -12.98 21.64 -7.31
C GLU A 192 -13.81 22.75 -6.65
N LYS A 193 -14.59 22.41 -5.61
CA LYS A 193 -15.36 23.41 -4.82
C LYS A 193 -14.46 24.34 -4.01
N ARG A 194 -13.27 23.91 -3.58
CA ARG A 194 -12.28 24.78 -2.92
C ARG A 194 -11.67 25.75 -3.92
N ARG A 195 -11.28 25.24 -5.10
CA ARG A 195 -10.76 26.04 -6.22
C ARG A 195 -11.76 27.09 -6.69
N GLN A 196 -13.02 26.73 -6.92
CA GLN A 196 -14.09 27.69 -7.28
C GLN A 196 -14.27 28.80 -6.24
N ARG A 197 -14.13 28.48 -4.93
CA ARG A 197 -14.21 29.49 -3.85
C ARG A 197 -13.01 30.43 -3.85
N GLU A 198 -11.82 29.93 -4.18
CA GLU A 198 -10.61 30.73 -4.30
C GLU A 198 -10.65 31.63 -5.54
N GLU A 199 -11.02 31.09 -6.70
CA GLU A 199 -11.26 31.86 -7.93
C GLU A 199 -12.31 32.96 -7.70
N ALA A 200 -13.40 32.66 -6.97
CA ALA A 200 -14.39 33.67 -6.58
C ALA A 200 -13.87 34.70 -5.57
N ARG A 201 -12.91 34.35 -4.67
CA ARG A 201 -12.24 35.32 -3.78
C ARG A 201 -11.36 36.26 -4.59
N VAL A 202 -10.50 35.70 -5.45
CA VAL A 202 -9.59 36.46 -6.33
C VAL A 202 -10.38 37.38 -7.26
N ALA A 203 -11.49 36.92 -7.84
CA ALA A 203 -12.37 37.76 -8.66
C ALA A 203 -12.95 38.96 -7.88
N ARG A 204 -13.40 38.75 -6.63
CA ARG A 204 -13.91 39.83 -5.75
C ARG A 204 -12.81 40.81 -5.35
N GLU A 205 -11.59 40.34 -5.13
CA GLU A 205 -10.44 41.19 -4.82
C GLU A 205 -9.99 42.01 -6.04
N ALA A 206 -9.94 41.39 -7.23
CA ALA A 206 -9.68 42.06 -8.50
C ALA A 206 -10.75 43.11 -8.85
N GLU A 207 -12.03 42.83 -8.59
CA GLU A 207 -13.12 43.80 -8.78
C GLU A 207 -12.97 45.02 -7.83
N LYS A 208 -12.65 44.78 -6.55
CA LYS A 208 -12.36 45.85 -5.59
C LYS A 208 -11.15 46.68 -6.03
N ALA A 209 -10.06 46.03 -6.44
CA ALA A 209 -8.86 46.69 -6.94
C ALA A 209 -9.15 47.54 -8.19
N ARG A 210 -9.94 47.03 -9.15
CA ARG A 210 -10.40 47.79 -10.32
C ARG A 210 -11.23 49.02 -9.92
N LYS A 211 -12.20 48.87 -9.03
CA LYS A 211 -13.02 49.98 -8.51
C LYS A 211 -12.18 51.03 -7.75
N GLN A 212 -11.10 50.61 -7.09
CA GLN A 212 -10.19 51.53 -6.41
C GLN A 212 -9.28 52.26 -7.41
N ALA A 213 -8.69 51.55 -8.35
CA ALA A 213 -7.90 52.13 -9.44
C ALA A 213 -8.73 53.11 -10.30
N GLU A 214 -10.00 52.82 -10.57
CA GLU A 214 -10.92 53.71 -11.29
C GLU A 214 -11.18 55.02 -10.50
N LYS A 215 -11.38 54.93 -9.17
CA LYS A 215 -11.52 56.10 -8.29
C LYS A 215 -10.25 56.93 -8.27
N GLU A 216 -9.09 56.29 -8.15
CA GLU A 216 -7.79 56.97 -8.18
C GLU A 216 -7.51 57.61 -9.54
N ALA A 217 -7.82 56.96 -10.65
CA ALA A 217 -7.69 57.52 -11.99
C ALA A 217 -8.61 58.75 -12.17
N LYS A 218 -9.87 58.67 -11.72
CA LYS A 218 -10.79 59.82 -11.71
C LYS A 218 -10.29 60.98 -10.84
N GLN A 219 -9.65 60.69 -9.70
CA GLN A 219 -9.05 61.72 -8.86
C GLN A 219 -7.81 62.35 -9.52
N ARG A 220 -6.88 61.55 -10.04
CA ARG A 220 -5.70 62.03 -10.78
C ARG A 220 -6.09 62.86 -12.01
N ALA A 221 -7.13 62.47 -12.75
CA ALA A 221 -7.64 63.25 -13.88
C ALA A 221 -8.19 64.62 -13.45
N ARG A 222 -8.94 64.69 -12.33
CA ARG A 222 -9.42 65.96 -11.75
C ARG A 222 -8.27 66.84 -11.30
N ASP A 223 -7.26 66.27 -10.65
CA ASP A 223 -6.13 67.04 -10.13
C ASP A 223 -5.18 67.49 -11.26
N ALA A 224 -5.02 66.70 -12.32
CA ALA A 224 -4.36 67.13 -13.56
C ALA A 224 -5.10 68.30 -14.25
N GLN A 225 -6.43 68.24 -14.35
CA GLN A 225 -7.24 69.36 -14.86
C GLN A 225 -7.07 70.63 -14.01
N LYS A 226 -7.07 70.50 -12.67
CA LYS A 226 -6.78 71.64 -11.77
C LYS A 226 -5.37 72.18 -11.98
N ALA A 227 -4.37 71.33 -12.15
CA ALA A 227 -2.99 71.75 -12.39
C ALA A 227 -2.85 72.55 -13.71
N MET A 228 -3.51 72.09 -14.79
CA MET A 228 -3.58 72.83 -16.05
C MET A 228 -4.32 74.18 -15.93
N GLN A 229 -5.38 74.26 -15.12
CA GLN A 229 -6.04 75.53 -14.83
C GLN A 229 -5.18 76.46 -13.95
N LEU A 230 -4.38 75.91 -13.03
CA LEU A 230 -3.50 76.70 -12.17
C LEU A 230 -2.33 77.31 -12.96
N SER A 231 -1.72 76.54 -13.88
CA SER A 231 -0.63 77.05 -14.73
C SER A 231 -1.09 78.15 -15.69
N GLN A 232 -2.36 78.11 -16.12
CA GLN A 232 -2.98 79.20 -16.89
C GLN A 232 -3.28 80.46 -16.05
N LYS A 233 -3.48 80.35 -14.73
CA LYS A 233 -3.78 81.48 -13.83
C LYS A 233 -2.54 82.09 -13.15
N GLY A 234 -1.35 81.88 -13.72
CA GLY A 234 -0.05 82.28 -13.18
C GLY A 234 0.27 83.78 -13.08
N LYS A 235 -0.69 84.68 -12.77
CA LYS A 235 -0.43 86.07 -12.32
C LYS A 235 -1.54 86.62 -11.40
N ARG A 236 -1.39 86.51 -10.06
CA ARG A 236 -1.43 87.62 -9.04
C ARG A 236 -1.85 87.24 -7.60
N LYS A 237 -1.03 87.72 -6.65
CA LYS A 237 -1.31 88.32 -5.30
C LYS A 237 -2.11 87.51 -4.24
N ALA A 238 -1.74 87.75 -2.97
CA ALA A 238 -2.16 86.97 -1.79
C ALA A 238 -2.99 87.79 -0.76
N SER A 239 -3.99 87.13 -0.14
CA SER A 239 -4.79 87.50 1.06
C SER A 239 -5.97 86.49 1.18
N THR A 240 -6.63 86.17 2.31
CA THR A 240 -6.39 86.27 3.78
C THR A 240 -7.12 85.05 4.42
N ALA A 241 -6.69 84.54 5.58
CA ALA A 241 -7.31 83.36 6.22
C ALA A 241 -8.59 83.70 7.05
N PRO A 242 -9.71 82.95 6.90
CA PRO A 242 -10.91 83.09 7.72
C PRO A 242 -11.06 82.01 8.82
N SER A 243 -11.93 82.28 9.80
CA SER A 243 -12.05 81.58 11.08
C SER A 243 -12.97 80.34 11.07
N ARG A 244 -12.81 79.47 12.10
CA ARG A 244 -13.62 78.26 12.33
C ARG A 244 -14.89 78.58 13.11
N ASN A 245 -16.06 78.20 12.59
CA ASN A 245 -17.32 78.18 13.35
C ASN A 245 -17.85 76.74 13.48
N ILE A 246 -18.05 76.29 14.71
CA ILE A 246 -18.66 74.99 15.05
C ILE A 246 -20.18 75.13 15.00
N ARG A 247 -20.88 74.18 14.36
CA ARG A 247 -22.34 74.23 14.22
C ARG A 247 -22.98 72.91 14.67
N GLN A 248 -23.72 72.96 15.78
CA GLN A 248 -24.49 71.84 16.32
C GLN A 248 -25.79 71.60 15.52
N LYS A 249 -26.33 70.37 15.55
CA LYS A 249 -27.76 70.11 15.31
C LYS A 249 -28.36 69.06 16.26
N ARG A 250 -29.40 69.51 16.96
CA ARG A 250 -30.49 68.77 17.64
C ARG A 250 -31.28 67.89 16.64
N ALA A 251 -32.15 66.93 16.97
CA ALA A 251 -32.48 66.16 18.18
C ALA A 251 -33.49 65.05 17.77
N ARG A 252 -33.85 64.10 18.66
CA ARG A 252 -35.07 63.26 18.50
C ARG A 252 -35.82 63.15 19.82
N ARG A 253 -37.16 63.02 19.72
CA ARG A 253 -38.17 63.24 20.77
C ARG A 253 -38.26 62.10 21.80
N GLU A 254 -38.69 62.46 23.01
CA GLU A 254 -39.15 61.57 24.09
C GLU A 254 -40.66 61.26 24.01
N ARG A 255 -41.07 60.18 24.69
CA ARG A 255 -42.21 60.01 25.64
C ARG A 255 -42.55 58.51 25.73
N ALA A 256 -43.05 57.94 26.83
CA ALA A 256 -43.39 58.46 28.17
C ALA A 256 -43.12 57.39 29.25
N HIS A 257 -43.20 57.77 30.53
CA HIS A 257 -42.99 56.91 31.70
C HIS A 257 -44.35 56.56 32.35
N VAL A 258 -44.63 55.28 32.60
CA VAL A 258 -45.77 54.83 33.44
C VAL A 258 -45.38 53.56 34.22
N VAL A 259 -45.29 53.72 35.54
CA VAL A 259 -45.59 52.81 36.68
C VAL A 259 -45.06 51.36 36.72
N GLU A 260 -44.61 50.98 37.92
CA GLU A 260 -44.06 49.68 38.33
C GLU A 260 -45.08 48.53 38.34
N VAL A 261 -44.60 47.31 38.04
CA VAL A 261 -44.94 46.09 38.78
C VAL A 261 -43.67 45.23 38.87
N GLU A 262 -43.30 44.75 40.06
CA GLU A 262 -42.31 43.68 40.18
C GLU A 262 -42.93 42.35 39.70
N GLU A 263 -42.58 41.89 38.51
CA GLU A 263 -42.85 40.52 38.08
C GLU A 263 -41.56 39.69 38.02
N ALA A 264 -41.57 38.55 38.71
CA ALA A 264 -40.44 37.65 38.80
C ALA A 264 -39.99 37.16 37.42
N HIS A 265 -38.68 37.25 37.14
CA HIS A 265 -38.08 36.66 35.94
C HIS A 265 -38.23 35.13 35.93
N THR A 266 -39.32 34.65 35.33
CA THR A 266 -39.50 33.24 34.99
C THR A 266 -38.43 32.83 33.98
N LYS A 267 -37.44 32.06 34.44
CA LYS A 267 -36.40 31.49 33.58
C LYS A 267 -37.05 30.70 32.45
N ALA A 268 -36.65 30.99 31.22
CA ALA A 268 -37.08 30.20 30.07
C ALA A 268 -36.77 28.70 30.29
N PRO A 269 -37.70 27.78 29.92
CA PRO A 269 -37.53 26.36 30.21
C PRO A 269 -36.29 25.81 29.51
N PRO A 270 -35.52 24.93 30.18
CA PRO A 270 -34.25 24.46 29.64
C PRO A 270 -34.48 23.58 28.40
N ARG A 271 -33.61 23.73 27.39
CA ARG A 271 -33.71 22.96 26.15
C ARG A 271 -33.45 21.48 26.42
N THR A 272 -34.49 20.67 26.28
CA THR A 272 -34.42 19.21 26.32
C THR A 272 -34.17 18.63 24.93
N SER A 273 -33.47 17.50 24.88
CA SER A 273 -33.35 16.69 23.66
C SER A 273 -34.63 15.89 23.39
N ARG A 274 -34.79 15.32 22.18
CA ARG A 274 -35.87 14.37 21.82
C ARG A 274 -36.02 13.14 22.73
N ARG A 275 -35.11 12.94 23.71
CA ARG A 275 -35.16 11.87 24.73
C ARG A 275 -35.15 12.42 26.17
N GLY A 276 -35.66 13.65 26.38
CA GLY A 276 -35.85 14.25 27.70
C GLY A 276 -34.58 14.73 28.45
N ARG A 277 -33.37 14.46 27.94
CA ARG A 277 -32.13 14.90 28.60
C ARG A 277 -31.90 16.40 28.42
N ASN A 278 -31.48 17.06 29.51
CA ASN A 278 -31.14 18.48 29.57
C ASN A 278 -29.85 18.79 28.78
N ILE A 279 -29.84 19.86 27.99
CA ILE A 279 -28.68 20.25 27.16
C ILE A 279 -27.95 21.43 27.80
N ASN A 280 -26.81 21.15 28.44
CA ASN A 280 -25.90 22.19 28.94
C ASN A 280 -24.99 22.68 27.80
N LEU A 281 -25.03 23.98 27.50
CA LEU A 281 -24.12 24.61 26.54
C LEU A 281 -22.73 24.82 27.17
N PRO A 282 -21.63 24.41 26.53
CA PRO A 282 -20.29 24.64 27.06
C PRO A 282 -19.91 26.12 26.96
N LYS A 283 -19.50 26.72 28.10
CA LYS A 283 -18.91 28.06 28.13
C LYS A 283 -17.49 28.00 27.54
N ARG A 284 -17.32 28.40 26.28
CA ARG A 284 -16.03 28.80 25.72
C ARG A 284 -16.19 30.09 24.92
N TYR A 285 -15.21 30.99 25.09
CA TYR A 285 -15.16 32.36 24.58
C TYR A 285 -16.15 33.32 25.27
N ILE A 286 -15.72 33.75 26.46
CA ILE A 286 -15.82 35.17 26.88
C ILE A 286 -14.64 35.88 26.23
#